data_AF-A0A2D3T1H7-F1
#
_entry.id   AF-A0A2D3T1H7-F1
#
_cell.length_a   1.000
_cell.length_b   1.000
_cell.length_c   1.000
_cell.angle_alpha   90.00
_cell.angle_beta   90.00
_cell.angle_gamma   90.00
#
_symmetry.space_group_name_H-M   'P 1'
#
loop_
_entity.id
_entity.type
_entity.pdbx_description
1 polymer ?
#
loop_
_entity_poly.entity_id
_entity_poly.type
_entity_poly.pdbx_seq_one_letter_code
_entity_poly.pdbx_strand_id
1 'polypeptide(L)'
;MANSLKWKAPLPYIHQLIHQSLQADYGETVHEVLNKALGLQQALAWDDEDGNLLIGRVGTARATTALVWGENILSCDTEQSIRDRFSEYQVAGQRSGDDADFGEATLTALRARAKDSQITRYRPYHLQQSGNATGASCRERGEFEVRQRAARNEETTYRVQGWRQGDGSLWQPNQRVMVFDPVLGFHHRERVIGEVVYTQNEGGTLCELCVAPEADCIPPPEGTKNRRGFF
;
A
#
# COMPACT_ATOMS: atom_id res chain seq x y z
N MET A 1 4.95 -3.13 59.41
CA MET A 1 3.90 -2.88 58.41
C MET A 1 4.48 -1.98 57.33
N ALA A 2 4.81 -2.53 56.16
CA ALA A 2 5.23 -1.77 54.99
C ALA A 2 4.57 -2.43 53.77
N ASN A 3 3.52 -1.78 53.26
CA ASN A 3 2.76 -2.24 52.10
C ASN A 3 3.53 -1.83 50.83
N SER A 4 4.08 -2.81 50.12
CA SER A 4 4.64 -2.64 48.79
C SER A 4 3.49 -2.60 47.77
N LEU A 5 3.12 -1.39 47.34
CA LEU A 5 2.13 -1.19 46.27
C LEU A 5 2.83 -1.44 44.92
N LYS A 6 2.71 -2.66 44.39
CA LYS A 6 3.09 -2.97 43.01
C LYS A 6 2.03 -2.43 42.07
N TRP A 7 2.30 -1.29 41.44
CA TRP A 7 1.51 -0.79 40.32
C TRP A 7 1.74 -1.69 39.09
N LYS A 8 0.81 -2.61 38.82
CA LYS A 8 0.68 -3.27 37.52
C LYS A 8 -0.21 -2.39 36.66
N ALA A 9 0.39 -1.54 35.82
CA ALA A 9 -0.36 -0.91 34.75
C ALA A 9 -0.83 -2.02 33.78
N PRO A 10 -2.12 -2.07 33.40
CA PRO A 10 -2.56 -2.98 32.35
C PRO A 10 -2.01 -2.43 31.03
N LEU A 11 -1.02 -3.12 30.46
CA LEU A 11 -0.59 -2.85 29.08
C LEU A 11 -1.82 -2.97 28.16
N PRO A 12 -2.11 -1.96 27.33
CA PRO A 12 -3.28 -2.00 26.47
C PRO A 12 -3.11 -3.12 25.44
N TYR A 13 -4.07 -4.05 25.47
CA TYR A 13 -4.50 -5.00 24.45
C TYR A 13 -3.62 -5.02 23.18
N ILE A 14 -2.46 -5.69 23.25
CA ILE A 14 -1.74 -6.10 22.04
C ILE A 14 -2.67 -7.09 21.34
N HIS A 15 -3.22 -6.67 20.22
CA HIS A 15 -3.97 -7.51 19.30
C HIS A 15 -3.25 -8.86 19.17
N GLN A 16 -3.92 -9.96 19.53
CA GLN A 16 -3.48 -11.33 19.19
C GLN A 16 -3.59 -11.50 17.67
N LEU A 17 -2.74 -10.80 16.93
CA LEU A 17 -2.54 -10.99 15.51
C LEU A 17 -1.61 -12.19 15.36
N ILE A 18 -2.24 -13.33 15.03
CA ILE A 18 -1.69 -14.45 14.25
C ILE A 18 -0.16 -14.53 14.32
N HIS A 19 0.36 -15.39 15.21
CA HIS A 19 1.73 -15.91 15.15
C HIS A 19 1.88 -16.78 13.88
N GLN A 20 1.86 -16.15 12.70
CA GLN A 20 2.41 -16.75 11.50
C GLN A 20 3.92 -16.74 11.71
N SER A 21 4.56 -17.90 11.62
CA SER A 21 6.01 -17.99 11.77
C SER A 21 6.65 -17.25 10.59
N LEU A 22 6.93 -15.96 10.77
CA LEU A 22 7.81 -15.20 9.89
C LEU A 22 9.19 -15.84 10.02
N GLN A 23 9.60 -16.55 8.98
CA GLN A 23 10.91 -17.19 8.91
C GLN A 23 11.78 -16.35 7.99
N ALA A 24 12.93 -15.92 8.50
CA ALA A 24 13.96 -15.32 7.69
C ALA A 24 14.72 -16.45 6.97
N ASP A 25 14.94 -16.29 5.67
CA ASP A 25 15.74 -17.21 4.89
C ASP A 25 17.25 -16.85 4.98
N TYR A 26 18.12 -17.81 4.67
CA TYR A 26 19.57 -17.57 4.70
C TYR A 26 19.96 -16.50 3.67
N GLY A 27 20.57 -15.41 4.16
CA GLY A 27 21.04 -14.31 3.32
C GLY A 27 20.03 -13.18 3.12
N GLU A 28 18.83 -13.27 3.70
CA GLU A 28 17.86 -12.18 3.65
C GLU A 28 18.29 -10.99 4.52
N THR A 29 18.06 -9.80 3.98
CA THR A 29 18.27 -8.55 4.70
C THR A 29 17.13 -8.29 5.69
N VAL A 30 17.40 -7.48 6.71
CA VAL A 30 16.38 -7.04 7.67
C VAL A 30 15.20 -6.37 6.96
N HIS A 31 15.47 -5.60 5.90
CA HIS A 31 14.45 -4.92 5.12
C HIS A 31 13.53 -5.91 4.37
N GLU A 32 14.07 -6.99 3.80
CA GLU A 32 13.27 -8.02 3.13
C GLU A 32 12.37 -8.77 4.12
N VAL A 33 12.91 -9.17 5.27
CA VAL A 33 12.13 -9.84 6.33
C VAL A 33 11.04 -8.92 6.88
N LEU A 34 11.34 -7.63 7.06
CA LEU A 34 10.36 -6.64 7.49
C LEU A 34 9.26 -6.46 6.43
N ASN A 35 9.59 -6.35 5.15
CA ASN A 35 8.61 -6.22 4.07
C ASN A 35 7.66 -7.42 3.99
N LYS A 36 8.16 -8.65 4.22
CA LYS A 36 7.31 -9.84 4.35
C LYS A 36 6.31 -9.69 5.52
N ALA A 37 6.77 -9.21 6.67
CA ALA A 37 5.91 -8.99 7.84
C ALA A 37 4.84 -7.90 7.59
N LEU A 38 5.23 -6.82 6.93
CA LEU A 38 4.36 -5.69 6.61
C LEU A 38 3.28 -6.06 5.61
N GLY A 39 3.60 -6.89 4.60
CA GLY A 39 2.62 -7.42 3.66
C GLY A 39 1.48 -8.20 4.33
N LEU A 40 1.81 -9.02 5.35
CA LEU A 40 0.82 -9.76 6.13
C LEU A 40 -0.13 -8.84 6.92
N GLN A 41 0.37 -7.69 7.37
CA GLN A 41 -0.39 -6.75 8.22
C GLN A 41 -1.01 -5.59 7.41
N GLN A 42 -0.79 -5.53 6.10
CA GLN A 42 -1.11 -4.38 5.25
C GLN A 42 -0.59 -3.06 5.85
N ALA A 43 0.63 -3.12 6.38
CA ALA A 43 1.30 -1.99 7.00
C ALA A 43 2.41 -1.45 6.10
N LEU A 44 2.84 -0.24 6.40
CA LEU A 44 3.94 0.48 5.78
C LEU A 44 5.01 0.72 6.84
N ALA A 45 6.27 0.77 6.40
CA ALA A 45 7.37 1.21 7.24
C ALA A 45 8.14 2.33 6.56
N TRP A 46 8.52 3.32 7.35
CA TRP A 46 9.28 4.50 6.94
C TRP A 46 10.06 5.03 8.14
N ASP A 47 10.98 5.97 7.91
CA ASP A 47 11.75 6.64 8.94
C ASP A 47 11.21 8.05 9.27
N ASP A 48 11.46 8.51 10.49
CA ASP A 48 11.24 9.90 10.89
C ASP A 48 12.51 10.77 10.73
N GLU A 49 12.41 12.07 11.02
CA GLU A 49 13.53 13.00 10.96
C GLU A 49 14.73 12.66 11.86
N ASP A 50 14.51 11.84 12.89
CA ASP A 50 15.54 11.37 13.82
C ASP A 50 16.13 10.00 13.41
N GLY A 51 15.62 9.41 12.32
CA GLY A 51 16.04 8.11 11.80
C GLY A 51 15.42 6.90 12.52
N ASN A 52 14.33 7.10 13.27
CA ASN A 52 13.60 6.00 13.91
C ASN A 52 12.69 5.30 12.91
N LEU A 53 12.64 3.98 12.99
CA LEU A 53 11.71 3.17 12.19
C LEU A 53 10.27 3.32 12.72
N LEU A 54 9.40 3.86 11.88
CA LEU A 54 7.97 3.93 12.09
C LEU A 54 7.26 2.82 11.30
N ILE A 55 6.24 2.20 11.90
CA ILE A 55 5.38 1.21 11.25
C ILE A 55 3.93 1.65 11.45
N GLY A 56 3.18 1.74 10.35
CA GLY A 56 1.79 2.18 10.40
C GLY A 56 1.02 1.92 9.12
N ARG A 57 -0.05 2.67 8.92
CA ARG A 57 -0.82 2.67 7.67
C ARG A 57 -0.62 4.00 6.96
N VAL A 58 -1.21 4.10 5.76
CA VAL A 58 -1.37 5.39 5.08
C VAL A 58 -1.99 6.40 6.04
N GLY A 59 -1.30 7.52 6.21
CA GLY A 59 -1.62 8.54 7.18
C GLY A 59 -2.98 9.17 6.93
N THR A 60 -3.62 9.58 8.03
CA THR A 60 -4.85 10.37 8.03
C THR A 60 -4.57 11.87 8.17
N ALA A 61 -3.33 12.21 8.52
CA ALA A 61 -2.86 13.60 8.57
C ALA A 61 -3.03 14.24 7.19
N ARG A 62 -3.53 15.47 7.17
CA ARG A 62 -3.73 16.24 5.94
C ARG A 62 -2.66 17.31 5.84
N ALA A 63 -2.12 17.48 4.64
CA ALA A 63 -1.38 18.67 4.30
C ALA A 63 -2.34 19.87 4.41
N THR A 64 -1.87 20.94 5.07
CA THR A 64 -2.61 22.18 5.22
C THR A 64 -2.79 22.88 3.88
N THR A 65 -1.80 22.76 2.99
CA THR A 65 -1.81 23.41 1.67
C THR A 65 -2.21 22.42 0.59
N ALA A 66 -3.18 22.81 -0.26
CA ALA A 66 -3.55 22.04 -1.44
C ALA A 66 -2.57 22.29 -2.59
N LEU A 67 -2.43 21.33 -3.50
CA LEU A 67 -1.70 21.48 -4.76
C LEU A 67 -2.67 21.99 -5.82
N VAL A 68 -2.43 23.19 -6.33
CA VAL A 68 -3.31 23.89 -7.26
C VAL A 68 -2.53 24.31 -8.50
N TRP A 69 -2.93 23.78 -9.65
CA TRP A 69 -2.34 24.11 -10.94
C TRP A 69 -2.53 25.60 -11.27
N GLY A 70 -1.44 26.26 -11.66
CA GLY A 70 -1.43 27.69 -11.95
C GLY A 70 -1.26 28.59 -10.72
N GLU A 71 -1.20 28.04 -9.51
CA GLU A 71 -0.91 28.78 -8.28
C GLU A 71 0.43 28.36 -7.66
N ASN A 72 0.46 27.25 -6.92
CA ASN A 72 1.66 26.79 -6.20
C ASN A 72 2.42 25.66 -6.89
N ILE A 73 1.83 25.03 -7.91
CA ILE A 73 2.49 24.05 -8.76
C ILE A 73 3.32 24.77 -9.82
N LEU A 74 4.63 24.53 -9.83
CA LEU A 74 5.58 25.05 -10.82
C LEU A 74 5.66 24.16 -12.05
N SER A 75 5.71 22.84 -11.83
CA SER A 75 5.71 21.85 -12.90
C SER A 75 5.08 20.55 -12.40
N CYS A 76 4.64 19.73 -13.36
CA CYS A 76 4.07 18.42 -13.12
C CYS A 76 4.74 17.43 -14.06
N ASP A 77 5.10 16.27 -13.53
CA ASP A 77 5.60 15.12 -14.28
C ASP A 77 4.75 13.89 -13.92
N THR A 78 4.33 13.11 -14.91
CA THR A 78 3.54 11.90 -14.69
C THR A 78 3.75 10.93 -15.83
N GLU A 79 3.86 9.64 -15.50
CA GLU A 79 3.90 8.56 -16.49
C GLU A 79 2.52 7.89 -16.60
N GLN A 80 1.83 8.13 -17.71
CA GLN A 80 0.56 7.45 -18.01
C GLN A 80 0.82 6.26 -18.93
N SER A 81 0.98 5.06 -18.34
CA SER A 81 1.40 3.85 -19.05
C SER A 81 0.51 2.65 -18.78
N ILE A 82 -0.34 2.30 -19.75
CA ILE A 82 -1.17 1.08 -19.69
C ILE A 82 -0.36 -0.22 -19.93
N ARG A 83 0.98 -0.16 -20.00
CA ARG A 83 1.85 -1.31 -20.30
C ARG A 83 1.58 -2.49 -19.38
N ASP A 84 1.40 -2.17 -18.10
CA ASP A 84 1.20 -3.11 -17.00
C ASP A 84 -0.27 -3.21 -16.55
N ARG A 85 -1.21 -2.71 -17.36
CA ARG A 85 -2.64 -2.90 -17.16
C ARG A 85 -3.20 -3.97 -18.09
N PHE A 86 -4.17 -4.73 -17.58
CA PHE A 86 -4.74 -5.89 -18.24
C PHE A 86 -6.26 -5.83 -18.18
N SER A 87 -6.93 -6.39 -19.19
CA SER A 87 -8.40 -6.39 -19.22
C SER A 87 -9.00 -7.33 -18.17
N GLU A 88 -8.28 -8.41 -17.85
CA GLU A 88 -8.75 -9.46 -16.95
C GLU A 88 -7.59 -10.08 -16.18
N TYR A 89 -7.79 -10.24 -14.88
CA TYR A 89 -6.86 -10.82 -13.92
C TYR A 89 -7.41 -12.15 -13.45
N GLN A 90 -6.75 -13.23 -13.83
CA GLN A 90 -7.15 -14.59 -13.50
C GLN A 90 -6.25 -15.12 -12.38
N VAL A 91 -6.83 -15.27 -11.20
CA VAL A 91 -6.12 -15.74 -10.01
C VAL A 91 -6.37 -17.22 -9.81
N ALA A 92 -5.33 -18.02 -9.69
CA ALA A 92 -5.41 -19.43 -9.32
C ALA A 92 -4.69 -19.68 -8.00
N GLY A 93 -5.30 -20.41 -7.09
CA GLY A 93 -4.70 -20.76 -5.81
C GLY A 93 -4.68 -22.26 -5.57
N GLN A 94 -3.88 -22.67 -4.59
CA GLN A 94 -3.86 -24.04 -4.08
C GLN A 94 -4.14 -24.02 -2.59
N ARG A 95 -4.70 -25.11 -2.07
CA ARG A 95 -5.01 -25.29 -0.65
C ARG A 95 -4.60 -26.68 -0.22
N SER A 96 -4.32 -26.87 1.06
CA SER A 96 -4.11 -28.23 1.59
C SER A 96 -5.43 -28.99 1.45
N GLY A 97 -5.40 -30.14 0.77
CA GLY A 97 -6.57 -31.01 0.65
C GLY A 97 -7.00 -31.56 2.00
N ASP A 98 -8.30 -31.78 2.18
CA ASP A 98 -8.85 -32.62 3.24
C ASP A 98 -9.64 -33.81 2.65
N ASP A 99 -10.05 -34.75 3.51
CA ASP A 99 -10.80 -35.94 3.10
C ASP A 99 -12.20 -35.64 2.53
N ALA A 100 -12.64 -34.38 2.48
CA ALA A 100 -13.86 -33.92 1.81
C ALA A 100 -13.60 -33.31 0.41
N ASP A 101 -12.33 -33.17 0.00
CA ASP A 101 -11.94 -32.61 -1.31
C ASP A 101 -11.99 -33.65 -2.44
N PHE A 102 -13.19 -34.10 -2.80
CA PHE A 102 -13.40 -35.02 -3.93
C PHE A 102 -13.85 -34.29 -5.21
N GLY A 103 -13.04 -34.35 -6.27
CA GLY A 103 -13.47 -34.08 -7.66
C GLY A 103 -13.04 -32.75 -8.29
N GLU A 104 -13.33 -32.62 -9.60
CA GLU A 104 -13.00 -31.46 -10.44
C GLU A 104 -13.63 -30.14 -9.95
N ALA A 105 -14.77 -30.22 -9.26
CA ALA A 105 -15.45 -29.08 -8.65
C ALA A 105 -14.60 -28.40 -7.56
N THR A 106 -13.82 -29.15 -6.79
CA THR A 106 -12.98 -28.64 -5.70
C THR A 106 -11.66 -28.05 -6.23
N LEU A 107 -11.08 -28.66 -7.26
CA LEU A 107 -9.85 -28.19 -7.91
C LEU A 107 -10.08 -26.93 -8.77
N THR A 108 -11.27 -26.79 -9.36
CA THR A 108 -11.64 -25.62 -10.19
C THR A 108 -12.15 -24.44 -9.34
N ALA A 109 -12.59 -24.68 -8.10
CA ALA A 109 -13.16 -23.68 -7.19
C ALA A 109 -12.15 -22.65 -6.65
N LEU A 110 -10.84 -22.86 -6.82
CA LEU A 110 -9.80 -21.93 -6.37
C LEU A 110 -9.34 -20.96 -7.46
N ARG A 111 -10.24 -20.63 -8.38
CA ARG A 111 -10.01 -19.63 -9.43
C ARG A 111 -10.93 -18.44 -9.24
N ALA A 112 -10.40 -17.24 -9.44
CA ALA A 112 -11.16 -16.01 -9.47
C ALA A 112 -10.77 -15.17 -10.69
N ARG A 113 -11.70 -14.33 -11.16
CA ARG A 113 -11.48 -13.39 -12.25
C ARG A 113 -11.83 -11.99 -11.76
N ALA A 114 -10.96 -11.02 -11.99
CA ALA A 114 -11.23 -9.60 -11.77
C ALA A 114 -11.03 -8.85 -13.09
N LYS A 115 -11.88 -7.85 -13.37
CA LYS A 115 -11.90 -7.13 -14.65
C LYS A 115 -11.53 -5.66 -14.44
N ASP A 116 -10.67 -5.13 -15.29
CA ASP A 116 -10.42 -3.69 -15.40
C ASP A 116 -11.31 -3.12 -16.52
N SER A 117 -12.30 -2.31 -16.17
CA SER A 117 -13.26 -1.76 -17.14
C SER A 117 -12.66 -0.69 -18.05
N GLN A 118 -11.51 -0.10 -17.69
CA GLN A 118 -10.84 0.92 -18.48
C GLN A 118 -10.00 0.33 -19.63
N ILE A 119 -9.67 -0.97 -19.56
CA ILE A 119 -8.87 -1.66 -20.57
C ILE A 119 -9.81 -2.43 -21.51
N THR A 120 -10.15 -1.79 -22.63
CA THR A 120 -11.08 -2.34 -23.63
C THR A 120 -10.45 -3.44 -24.49
N ARG A 121 -9.13 -3.38 -24.72
CA ARG A 121 -8.38 -4.38 -25.47
C ARG A 121 -8.22 -5.66 -24.64
N TYR A 122 -8.67 -6.79 -25.17
CA TYR A 122 -8.49 -8.09 -24.52
C TYR A 122 -7.00 -8.40 -24.32
N ARG A 123 -6.57 -8.47 -23.06
CA ARG A 123 -5.21 -8.80 -22.64
C ARG A 123 -5.27 -9.44 -21.24
N PRO A 124 -5.42 -10.77 -21.15
CA PRO A 124 -5.53 -11.45 -19.87
C PRO A 124 -4.16 -11.52 -19.17
N TYR A 125 -4.19 -11.53 -17.84
CA TYR A 125 -3.04 -11.75 -16.98
C TYR A 125 -3.36 -12.85 -15.96
N HIS A 126 -2.44 -13.79 -15.79
CA HIS A 126 -2.58 -14.90 -14.85
C HIS A 126 -1.66 -14.69 -13.66
N LEU A 127 -2.21 -14.81 -12.45
CA LEU A 127 -1.47 -14.72 -11.21
C LEU A 127 -1.81 -15.88 -10.28
N GLN A 128 -0.85 -16.23 -9.43
CA GLN A 128 -1.00 -17.32 -8.47
C GLN A 128 -1.18 -16.76 -7.06
N GLN A 129 -2.18 -17.26 -6.34
CA GLN A 129 -2.36 -16.97 -4.92
C GLN A 129 -1.45 -17.87 -4.08
N SER A 130 -0.69 -17.24 -3.17
CA SER A 130 0.14 -17.94 -2.19
C SER A 130 -0.66 -18.30 -0.94
N GLY A 131 -0.17 -19.30 -0.19
CA GLY A 131 -0.79 -19.75 1.05
C GLY A 131 -1.98 -20.68 0.82
N ASN A 132 -2.83 -20.82 1.84
CA ASN A 132 -4.01 -21.68 1.77
C ASN A 132 -5.15 -20.93 1.06
N ALA A 133 -5.24 -21.09 -0.25
CA ALA A 133 -6.16 -20.29 -1.05
C ALA A 133 -7.63 -20.72 -0.86
N THR A 134 -8.52 -19.73 -0.91
CA THR A 134 -9.97 -19.88 -1.02
C THR A 134 -10.47 -19.08 -2.22
N GLY A 135 -11.67 -19.36 -2.73
CA GLY A 135 -12.26 -18.52 -3.78
C GLY A 135 -12.33 -17.04 -3.39
N ALA A 136 -12.58 -16.73 -2.10
CA ALA A 136 -12.59 -15.37 -1.57
C ALA A 136 -11.21 -14.72 -1.61
N SER A 137 -10.16 -15.39 -1.13
CA SER A 137 -8.80 -14.84 -1.17
C SER A 137 -8.28 -14.65 -2.60
N CYS A 138 -8.62 -15.56 -3.53
CA CYS A 138 -8.28 -15.41 -4.94
C CYS A 138 -8.98 -14.19 -5.56
N ARG A 139 -10.24 -13.93 -5.19
CA ARG A 139 -10.99 -12.76 -5.63
C ARG A 139 -10.39 -11.47 -5.09
N GLU A 140 -10.13 -11.41 -3.78
CA GLU A 140 -9.53 -10.24 -3.13
C GLU A 140 -8.16 -9.90 -3.73
N ARG A 141 -7.34 -10.92 -4.00
CA ARG A 141 -6.06 -10.74 -4.69
C ARG A 141 -6.24 -10.15 -6.09
N GLY A 142 -7.21 -10.64 -6.86
CA GLY A 142 -7.49 -10.14 -8.20
C GLY A 142 -7.97 -8.69 -8.18
N GLU A 143 -8.90 -8.35 -7.28
CA GLU A 143 -9.41 -6.99 -7.11
C GLU A 143 -8.32 -6.03 -6.58
N PHE A 144 -7.43 -6.52 -5.72
CA PHE A 144 -6.26 -5.78 -5.27
C PHE A 144 -5.30 -5.49 -6.43
N GLU A 145 -4.95 -6.49 -7.23
CA GLU A 145 -4.04 -6.34 -8.37
C GLU A 145 -4.58 -5.34 -9.42
N VAL A 146 -5.89 -5.36 -9.67
CA VAL A 146 -6.58 -4.36 -10.52
C VAL A 146 -6.38 -2.96 -9.93
N ARG A 147 -6.70 -2.77 -8.64
CA ARG A 147 -6.59 -1.45 -7.98
C ARG A 147 -5.17 -0.93 -7.94
N GLN A 148 -4.19 -1.78 -7.60
CA GLN A 148 -2.79 -1.40 -7.49
C GLN A 148 -2.22 -0.96 -8.84
N ARG A 149 -2.45 -1.73 -9.92
CA ARG A 149 -1.95 -1.38 -11.27
C ARG A 149 -2.66 -0.17 -11.87
N ALA A 150 -3.92 0.04 -11.52
CA ALA A 150 -4.63 1.27 -11.86
C ALA A 150 -4.04 2.47 -11.09
N ALA A 151 -3.74 2.30 -9.80
CA ALA A 151 -3.25 3.36 -8.95
C ALA A 151 -1.81 3.80 -9.31
N ARG A 152 -0.93 2.86 -9.67
CA ARG A 152 0.43 3.15 -10.18
C ARG A 152 0.45 4.05 -11.41
N ASN A 153 -0.61 4.02 -12.22
CA ASN A 153 -0.76 4.88 -13.39
C ASN A 153 -1.24 6.30 -13.06
N GLU A 154 -1.66 6.54 -11.83
CA GLU A 154 -2.10 7.85 -11.34
C GLU A 154 -1.04 8.51 -10.46
N GLU A 155 0.14 7.90 -10.32
CA GLU A 155 1.29 8.53 -9.66
C GLU A 155 1.70 9.79 -10.43
N THR A 156 1.92 10.87 -9.69
CA THR A 156 2.21 12.19 -10.25
C THR A 156 3.22 12.89 -9.37
N THR A 157 4.26 13.43 -9.99
CA THR A 157 5.29 14.22 -9.31
C THR A 157 5.01 15.70 -9.55
N TYR A 158 4.69 16.42 -8.47
CA TYR A 158 4.49 17.86 -8.49
C TYR A 158 5.69 18.59 -7.93
N ARG A 159 6.17 19.59 -8.66
CA ARG A 159 7.21 20.50 -8.16
C ARG A 159 6.56 21.79 -7.67
N VAL A 160 6.84 22.17 -6.42
CA VAL A 160 6.31 23.37 -5.78
C VAL A 160 7.43 24.29 -5.30
N GLN A 161 7.11 25.57 -5.17
CA GLN A 161 8.04 26.56 -4.63
C GLN A 161 8.11 26.46 -3.10
N GLY A 162 9.32 26.40 -2.56
CA GLY A 162 9.56 26.38 -1.13
C GLY A 162 9.40 25.01 -0.48
N TRP A 163 10.01 24.85 0.70
CA TRP A 163 9.92 23.61 1.49
C TRP A 163 8.73 23.58 2.45
N ARG A 164 8.09 24.73 2.65
CA ARG A 164 7.05 24.91 3.67
C ARG A 164 5.68 25.08 3.04
N GLN A 165 4.69 24.56 3.73
CA GLN A 165 3.27 24.79 3.51
C GLN A 165 2.89 26.22 3.95
N GLY A 166 1.66 26.64 3.64
CA GLY A 166 1.13 27.97 3.96
C GLY A 166 1.02 28.29 5.45
N ASP A 167 1.00 27.28 6.32
CA ASP A 167 1.09 27.44 7.79
C ASP A 167 2.53 27.45 8.31
N GLY A 168 3.52 27.31 7.43
CA GLY A 168 4.93 27.25 7.75
C GLY A 168 5.45 25.86 8.12
N SER A 169 4.61 24.82 8.20
CA SER A 169 5.09 23.45 8.40
C SER A 169 5.85 22.94 7.18
N LEU A 170 6.72 21.94 7.33
CA LEU A 170 7.34 21.30 6.16
C LEU A 170 6.33 20.41 5.42
N TRP A 171 6.56 20.18 4.13
CA TRP A 171 5.92 19.08 3.42
C TRP A 171 6.39 17.75 4.01
N GLN A 172 5.52 16.78 4.27
CA GLN A 172 5.96 15.50 4.83
C GLN A 172 5.38 14.34 4.04
N PRO A 173 6.11 13.22 3.92
CA PRO A 173 5.54 12.00 3.39
C PRO A 173 4.41 11.51 4.30
N ASN A 174 3.61 10.58 3.78
CA ASN A 174 2.47 9.99 4.48
C ASN A 174 1.38 11.00 4.91
N GLN A 175 1.30 12.15 4.25
CA GLN A 175 0.21 13.11 4.38
C GLN A 175 -0.78 13.01 3.22
N ARG A 176 -2.07 13.25 3.49
CA ARG A 176 -3.11 13.39 2.48
C ARG A 176 -3.13 14.83 1.95
N VAL A 177 -3.06 15.00 0.65
CA VAL A 177 -3.06 16.31 0.00
C VAL A 177 -4.20 16.39 -1.02
N MET A 178 -4.88 17.53 -1.05
CA MET A 178 -5.87 17.82 -2.06
C MET A 178 -5.19 18.35 -3.31
N VAL A 179 -5.51 17.78 -4.46
CA VAL A 179 -4.95 18.18 -5.76
C VAL A 179 -6.06 18.72 -6.66
N PHE A 180 -5.85 19.94 -7.16
CA PHE A 180 -6.61 20.54 -8.23
C PHE A 180 -5.70 20.76 -9.43
N ASP A 181 -5.81 19.88 -10.42
CA ASP A 181 -5.07 19.91 -11.66
C ASP A 181 -6.02 19.57 -12.81
N PRO A 182 -6.60 20.59 -13.49
CA PRO A 182 -7.52 20.37 -14.60
C PRO A 182 -6.82 19.81 -15.84
N VAL A 183 -5.50 19.90 -15.97
CA VAL A 183 -4.76 19.34 -17.12
C VAL A 183 -4.75 17.82 -17.05
N LEU A 184 -4.58 17.27 -15.84
CA LEU A 184 -4.66 15.82 -15.58
C LEU A 184 -6.06 15.33 -15.22
N GLY A 185 -7.07 16.21 -15.19
CA GLY A 185 -8.45 15.86 -14.83
C GLY A 185 -8.64 15.61 -13.32
N PHE A 186 -7.72 16.07 -12.48
CA PHE A 186 -7.84 16.01 -11.03
C PHE A 186 -8.65 17.21 -10.53
N HIS A 187 -9.94 16.99 -10.33
CA HIS A 187 -10.85 18.00 -9.77
C HIS A 187 -11.03 17.76 -8.26
N HIS A 188 -10.19 18.41 -7.44
CA HIS A 188 -10.20 18.29 -5.97
C HIS A 188 -10.08 16.83 -5.50
N ARG A 189 -9.13 16.09 -6.06
CA ARG A 189 -8.89 14.69 -5.69
C ARG A 189 -7.91 14.62 -4.53
N GLU A 190 -8.24 13.80 -3.54
CA GLU A 190 -7.33 13.48 -2.44
C GLU A 190 -6.28 12.47 -2.91
N ARG A 191 -5.01 12.74 -2.64
CA ARG A 191 -3.85 11.89 -2.90
C ARG A 191 -3.00 11.77 -1.64
N VAL A 192 -2.11 10.79 -1.61
CA VAL A 192 -1.13 10.59 -0.53
C VAL A 192 0.23 11.01 -1.04
N ILE A 193 0.95 11.80 -0.26
CA ILE A 193 2.35 12.14 -0.52
C ILE A 193 3.20 10.91 -0.16
N GLY A 194 3.70 10.20 -1.16
CA GLY A 194 4.58 9.05 -0.99
C GLY A 194 6.02 9.45 -0.73
N GLU A 195 6.49 10.49 -1.41
CA GLU A 195 7.87 10.97 -1.33
C GLU A 195 7.92 12.50 -1.35
N VAL A 196 8.89 13.05 -0.62
CA VAL A 196 9.20 14.48 -0.57
C VAL A 196 10.69 14.67 -0.77
N VAL A 197 11.07 15.32 -1.86
CA VAL A 197 12.47 15.68 -2.14
C VAL A 197 12.63 17.19 -1.95
N TYR A 198 13.54 17.57 -1.05
CA TYR A 198 13.88 18.97 -0.82
C TYR A 198 15.15 19.33 -1.57
N THR A 199 15.07 20.36 -2.41
CA THR A 199 16.23 20.89 -3.12
C THR A 199 16.43 22.36 -2.79
N GLN A 200 17.68 22.78 -2.63
CA GLN A 200 18.08 24.19 -2.56
C GLN A 200 19.17 24.45 -3.60
N ASN A 201 18.95 25.46 -4.43
CA ASN A 201 19.92 25.91 -5.44
C ASN A 201 19.93 27.45 -5.51
N GLU A 202 20.67 28.02 -6.47
CA GLU A 202 20.74 29.47 -6.69
C GLU A 202 19.37 30.12 -6.95
N GLY A 203 18.40 29.35 -7.47
CA GLY A 203 17.02 29.77 -7.69
C GLY A 203 16.12 29.67 -6.45
N GLY A 204 16.67 29.30 -5.29
CA GLY A 204 15.96 29.21 -4.02
C GLY A 204 15.66 27.77 -3.59
N THR A 205 14.59 27.61 -2.82
CA THR A 205 14.14 26.33 -2.27
C THR A 205 12.98 25.76 -3.06
N LEU A 206 13.05 24.47 -3.35
CA LEU A 206 12.07 23.73 -4.14
C LEU A 206 11.73 22.42 -3.45
N CYS A 207 10.52 21.94 -3.69
CA CYS A 207 10.08 20.66 -3.19
C CYS A 207 9.44 19.87 -4.33
N GLU A 208 9.86 18.61 -4.49
CA GLU A 208 9.23 17.66 -5.41
C GLU A 208 8.43 16.66 -4.56
N LEU A 209 7.13 16.56 -4.87
CA LEU A 209 6.15 15.77 -4.13
C LEU A 209 5.65 14.68 -5.06
N CYS A 210 6.02 13.43 -4.78
CA CYS A 210 5.43 12.29 -5.45
C CYS A 210 4.10 11.96 -4.76
N VAL A 211 3.00 12.08 -5.48
CA VAL A 211 1.66 11.83 -4.97
C VAL A 211 0.99 10.69 -5.73
N ALA A 212 0.35 9.79 -4.98
CA ALA A 212 -0.34 8.64 -5.52
C ALA A 212 -1.71 8.44 -4.85
N PRO A 213 -2.63 7.68 -5.45
CA PRO A 213 -3.84 7.22 -4.76
C PRO A 213 -3.45 6.30 -3.59
N GLU A 214 -4.23 6.30 -2.51
CA GLU A 214 -4.00 5.43 -1.33
C GLU A 214 -3.84 3.94 -1.70
N ALA A 215 -4.54 3.48 -2.75
CA ALA A 215 -4.47 2.11 -3.21
C ALA A 215 -3.10 1.68 -3.77
N ASP A 216 -2.25 2.61 -4.22
CA ASP A 216 -0.90 2.27 -4.69
C ASP A 216 0.06 2.03 -3.50
N CYS A 217 -0.19 2.71 -2.38
CA CYS A 217 0.65 2.66 -1.20
C CYS A 217 0.43 1.40 -0.33
N ILE A 218 -0.65 0.63 -0.54
CA ILE A 218 -0.97 -0.52 0.32
C ILE A 218 -0.35 -1.79 -0.29
N PRO A 219 0.40 -2.61 0.48
CA PRO A 219 0.93 -3.87 -0.03
C PRO A 219 -0.18 -4.93 -0.22
N PRO A 220 0.06 -5.95 -1.06
CA PRO A 220 -0.96 -6.96 -1.35
C PRO A 220 -1.39 -7.75 -0.11
N PRO A 221 -2.67 -8.11 0.00
CA PRO A 221 -3.12 -9.06 1.01
C PRO A 221 -2.46 -10.43 0.76
N GLU A 222 -1.65 -10.89 1.71
CA GLU A 222 -1.19 -12.28 1.74
C GLU A 222 -2.24 -13.20 2.38
N GLY A 223 -2.38 -14.42 1.86
CA GLY A 223 -3.34 -15.39 2.39
C GLY A 223 -2.97 -15.87 3.79
N THR A 224 -3.91 -15.79 4.73
CA THR A 224 -3.74 -16.32 6.09
C THR A 224 -3.63 -17.85 6.07
N LYS A 225 -2.48 -18.40 6.47
CA LYS A 225 -2.35 -19.84 6.73
C LYS A 225 -3.03 -20.17 8.06
N ASN A 226 -4.28 -20.62 8.04
CA ASN A 226 -4.90 -21.23 9.22
C ASN A 226 -4.19 -22.54 9.57
N ARG A 227 -3.38 -22.55 10.64
CA ARG A 227 -2.94 -23.81 11.29
C ARG A 227 -4.08 -24.28 12.19
N ARG A 228 -4.81 -25.33 11.78
CA ARG A 228 -5.61 -26.10 12.74
C ARG A 228 -4.63 -26.84 13.66
N GLY A 229 -4.70 -26.56 14.97
CA GLY A 229 -3.96 -27.30 15.98
C GLY A 229 -4.44 -28.75 16.00
N PHE A 230 -3.51 -29.69 15.88
CA PHE A 230 -3.75 -31.08 16.23
C PHE A 230 -3.61 -31.18 17.75
N PHE A 231 -4.69 -31.61 18.42
CA PHE A 231 -4.64 -32.22 19.74
C PHE A 231 -4.55 -33.73 19.57
#